data_AF-A0A2G2L7T1-F1
#
_entry.id   AF-A0A2G2L7T1-F1
#
_cell.length_a   1.000
_cell.length_b   1.000
_cell.length_c   1.000
_cell.angle_alpha   90.00
_cell.angle_beta   90.00
_cell.angle_gamma   90.00
#
_symmetry.space_group_name_H-M   'P 1'
#
loop_
_entity.id
_entity.type
_entity.pdbx_description
1 polymer ?
#
loop_
_entity_poly.entity_id
_entity_poly.type
_entity_poly.pdbx_seq_one_letter_code
_entity_poly.pdbx_strand_id
1 'polypeptide(L)'
;MSSGLLSKLFVLFAFFCFLLIIQSEDKIATNTSITIEPKIVSLQNKEDFNQYKSFYLLYNKIIDAKDVKNSLELIEQALIIADSQGFPDKSILRLLHILAAEIHQSRWHFTYAIKSLNKAQSLVFDSQISKDIKRLQSHLSQIDQERGLKTQYIATKNTGPAKHLSGKILVAYVFVDDGLSTRWSNKTKLKSLQVLQSTQSWQIEKAKQYNVSGIEFINRTYVARKNPLLRQLKSNKINSPRSSVETVSFKSSNKAINQFVISTMNSLGAKDVNEFLLTEMQKNQVTQAVLILHTNQDQRSFARRCGYTHQRQIQVNGVIETEFFSNCTDEYVMLMEKVKRNRWDKLHYAQAHEVMHVFGAADLYNIKNANDYAVTDIMNYQSKQLQNSDITPITAYAIGWQEAKPNAPFTILER
;
A
#
# COMPACT_ATOMS: atom_id res chain seq x y z
N MET A 1 41.11 29.04 -27.91
CA MET A 1 39.65 29.05 -28.22
C MET A 1 39.03 30.23 -27.49
N SER A 2 38.21 31.05 -28.16
CA SER A 2 37.58 32.21 -27.51
C SER A 2 36.55 31.73 -26.48
N SER A 3 36.51 32.40 -25.33
CA SER A 3 35.59 32.10 -24.22
C SER A 3 34.11 32.05 -24.63
N GLY A 4 33.75 32.79 -25.68
CA GLY A 4 32.40 32.79 -26.26
C GLY A 4 32.02 31.48 -26.95
N LEU A 5 32.97 30.73 -27.54
CA LEU A 5 32.67 29.46 -28.19
C LEU A 5 32.36 28.37 -27.15
N LEU A 6 33.09 28.37 -26.03
CA LEU A 6 32.89 27.41 -24.94
C LEU A 6 31.54 27.62 -24.24
N SER A 7 31.14 28.87 -24.02
CA SER A 7 29.84 29.21 -23.42
C SER A 7 28.66 28.74 -24.29
N LYS A 8 28.75 28.93 -25.61
CA LYS A 8 27.71 28.48 -26.55
C LYS A 8 27.60 26.96 -26.60
N LEU A 9 28.74 26.24 -26.57
CA LEU A 9 28.76 24.78 -26.47
C LEU A 9 28.14 24.28 -25.16
N PHE A 10 28.37 24.97 -24.05
CA PHE A 10 27.82 24.59 -22.75
C PHE A 10 26.30 24.77 -22.69
N VAL A 11 25.77 25.86 -23.26
CA VAL A 11 24.32 26.09 -23.37
C VAL A 11 23.66 25.06 -24.28
N LEU A 12 24.30 24.72 -25.41
CA LEU A 12 23.80 23.70 -26.32
C LEU A 12 23.75 22.32 -25.63
N PHE A 13 24.81 21.97 -24.89
CA PHE A 13 24.89 20.71 -24.16
C PHE A 13 23.86 20.63 -23.03
N ALA A 14 23.67 21.71 -22.28
CA ALA A 14 22.64 21.80 -21.25
C ALA A 14 21.22 21.66 -21.83
N PHE A 15 20.96 22.25 -23.01
CA PHE A 15 19.69 22.12 -23.71
C PHE A 15 19.43 20.68 -24.20
N PHE A 16 20.45 20.00 -24.73
CA PHE A 16 20.33 18.58 -25.10
C PHE A 16 20.13 17.66 -23.89
N CYS A 17 20.82 17.92 -22.77
CA CYS A 17 20.57 17.18 -21.54
C CYS A 17 19.14 17.41 -21.01
N PHE A 18 18.61 18.63 -21.13
CA PHE A 18 17.23 18.93 -20.73
C PHE A 18 16.20 18.23 -21.63
N LEU A 19 16.43 18.18 -22.95
CA LEU A 19 15.60 17.42 -23.89
C LEU A 19 15.66 15.91 -23.64
N LEU A 20 16.82 15.37 -23.28
CA LEU A 20 16.97 13.95 -22.93
C LEU A 20 16.27 13.61 -21.61
N ILE A 21 16.25 14.51 -20.63
CA ILE A 21 15.50 14.34 -19.38
C ILE A 21 13.98 14.37 -19.65
N ILE A 22 13.50 15.27 -20.51
CA ILE A 22 12.09 15.31 -20.93
C ILE A 22 11.70 14.02 -21.66
N GLN A 23 12.58 13.47 -22.51
CA GLN A 23 12.31 12.20 -23.20
C GLN A 23 12.43 10.95 -22.32
N SER A 24 13.13 11.02 -21.18
CA SER A 24 13.31 9.88 -20.27
C SER A 24 12.21 9.75 -19.21
N GLU A 25 11.41 10.80 -18.96
CA GLU A 25 10.27 10.73 -18.01
C GLU A 25 8.98 10.20 -18.65
N ASP A 26 8.90 10.08 -19.98
CA ASP A 26 7.68 9.69 -20.73
C ASP A 26 7.68 8.26 -21.31
N LYS A 27 8.45 7.32 -20.75
CA LYS A 27 8.38 5.89 -21.13
C LYS A 27 8.00 4.95 -19.99
N ILE A 28 6.98 5.33 -19.22
CA ILE A 28 5.99 4.34 -18.78
C ILE A 28 4.83 4.48 -19.76
N ALA A 29 4.68 3.50 -20.65
CA ALA A 29 3.67 3.47 -21.70
C ALA A 29 2.26 3.73 -21.14
N THR A 30 1.83 4.98 -21.17
CA THR A 30 0.44 5.41 -20.94
C THR A 30 -0.28 5.68 -22.26
N ASN A 31 0.40 5.58 -23.40
CA ASN A 31 -0.21 5.78 -24.71
C ASN A 31 -0.65 4.45 -25.31
N THR A 32 -1.80 3.98 -24.85
CA THR A 32 -2.78 3.25 -25.65
C THR A 32 -4.12 3.43 -24.95
N SER A 33 -4.59 4.68 -24.84
CA SER A 33 -6.04 4.87 -24.80
C SER A 33 -6.53 4.41 -26.16
N ILE A 34 -6.98 3.16 -26.24
CA ILE A 34 -7.81 2.75 -27.35
C ILE A 34 -9.02 3.67 -27.25
N THR A 35 -9.11 4.65 -28.15
CA THR A 35 -10.34 5.39 -28.33
C THR A 35 -11.31 4.41 -28.96
N ILE A 36 -11.93 3.58 -28.11
CA ILE A 36 -13.13 2.84 -28.50
C ILE A 36 -14.16 3.94 -28.63
N GLU A 37 -14.32 4.50 -29.83
CA GLU A 37 -15.59 5.16 -30.15
C GLU A 37 -16.62 4.04 -30.03
N PRO A 38 -17.49 4.04 -29.02
CA PRO A 38 -18.56 3.07 -28.97
C PRO A 38 -19.39 3.35 -30.21
N LYS A 39 -19.29 2.47 -31.22
CA LYS A 39 -20.32 2.42 -32.25
C LYS A 39 -21.60 2.15 -31.48
N ILE A 40 -22.44 3.19 -31.36
CA ILE A 40 -23.78 3.07 -30.83
C ILE A 40 -24.44 1.98 -31.68
N VAL A 41 -24.51 0.78 -31.13
CA VAL A 41 -25.23 -0.31 -31.77
C VAL A 41 -26.68 0.15 -31.73
N SER A 42 -27.18 0.63 -32.87
CA SER A 42 -28.58 1.00 -33.00
C SER A 42 -29.38 -0.23 -32.59
N LEU A 43 -30.24 -0.09 -31.57
CA LEU A 43 -31.18 -1.10 -31.12
C LEU A 43 -32.07 -1.50 -32.30
N GLN A 44 -31.66 -2.51 -33.06
CA GLN A 44 -32.29 -2.85 -34.33
C GLN A 44 -33.60 -3.62 -34.17
N ASN A 45 -33.99 -4.03 -32.95
CA ASN A 45 -35.25 -4.72 -32.72
C ASN A 45 -35.94 -4.32 -31.39
N LYS A 46 -37.21 -3.91 -31.49
CA LYS A 46 -38.02 -3.44 -30.34
C LYS A 46 -38.34 -4.58 -29.35
N GLU A 47 -38.37 -5.82 -29.85
CA GLU A 47 -38.59 -7.03 -29.04
C GLU A 47 -37.37 -7.35 -28.16
N ASP A 48 -36.16 -7.31 -28.73
CA ASP A 48 -34.90 -7.53 -27.98
C ASP A 48 -34.71 -6.50 -26.87
N PHE A 49 -35.07 -5.23 -27.13
CA PHE A 49 -35.01 -4.19 -26.11
C PHE A 49 -35.93 -4.48 -24.93
N ASN A 50 -37.15 -4.98 -25.19
CA ASN A 50 -38.11 -5.27 -24.12
C ASN A 50 -37.67 -6.48 -23.28
N GLN A 51 -37.09 -7.51 -23.92
CA GLN A 51 -36.56 -8.68 -23.25
C GLN A 51 -35.36 -8.35 -22.35
N TYR A 52 -34.45 -7.49 -22.82
CA TYR A 52 -33.20 -7.14 -22.13
C TYR A 52 -33.18 -5.70 -21.60
N LYS A 53 -34.35 -5.15 -21.27
CA LYS A 53 -34.53 -3.74 -20.90
C LYS A 53 -33.61 -3.31 -19.76
N SER A 54 -33.52 -4.13 -18.70
CA SER A 54 -32.67 -3.84 -17.53
C SER A 54 -31.19 -3.77 -17.90
N PHE A 55 -30.73 -4.66 -18.78
CA PHE A 55 -29.36 -4.65 -19.29
C PHE A 55 -29.08 -3.37 -20.09
N TYR A 56 -29.92 -3.04 -21.08
CA TYR A 56 -29.71 -1.86 -21.91
C TYR A 56 -29.75 -0.55 -21.12
N LEU A 57 -30.62 -0.44 -20.10
CA LEU A 57 -30.63 0.72 -19.22
C LEU A 57 -29.31 0.89 -18.45
N LEU A 58 -28.69 -0.19 -17.99
CA LEU A 58 -27.38 -0.14 -17.36
C LEU A 58 -26.27 0.12 -18.37
N TYR A 59 -26.32 -0.53 -19.53
CA TYR A 59 -25.35 -0.33 -20.60
C TYR A 59 -25.26 1.14 -21.02
N ASN A 60 -26.40 1.80 -21.25
CA ASN A 60 -26.42 3.23 -21.58
C ASN A 60 -25.80 4.08 -20.45
N LYS A 61 -26.09 3.78 -19.18
CA LYS A 61 -25.46 4.46 -18.04
C LYS A 61 -23.94 4.28 -18.03
N ILE A 62 -23.43 3.12 -18.43
CA ILE A 62 -21.99 2.85 -18.51
C ILE A 62 -21.33 3.73 -19.59
N ILE A 63 -21.98 3.86 -20.76
CA ILE A 63 -21.48 4.70 -21.86
C ILE A 63 -21.53 6.19 -21.48
N ASP A 64 -22.55 6.61 -20.74
CA ASP A 64 -22.71 8.00 -20.30
C ASP A 64 -21.85 8.34 -19.07
N ALA A 65 -21.33 7.34 -18.36
CA ALA A 65 -20.56 7.54 -17.13
C ALA A 65 -19.19 8.17 -17.42
N LYS A 66 -19.02 9.41 -16.94
CA LYS A 66 -17.72 10.11 -16.97
C LYS A 66 -16.76 9.68 -15.85
N ASP A 67 -17.26 8.98 -14.81
CA ASP A 67 -16.48 8.58 -13.64
C ASP A 67 -16.15 7.09 -13.63
N VAL A 68 -14.85 6.81 -13.72
CA VAL A 68 -14.21 5.48 -13.67
C VAL A 68 -14.59 4.67 -12.44
N LYS A 69 -14.92 5.30 -11.30
CA LYS A 69 -15.31 4.57 -10.08
C LYS A 69 -16.67 3.90 -10.25
N ASN A 70 -17.67 4.69 -10.63
CA ASN A 70 -19.04 4.24 -10.83
C ASN A 70 -19.17 3.29 -12.03
N SER A 71 -18.30 3.44 -13.05
CA SER A 71 -18.35 2.57 -14.23
C SER A 71 -18.11 1.10 -13.90
N LEU A 72 -17.22 0.75 -12.95
CA LEU A 72 -16.93 -0.67 -12.66
C LEU A 72 -18.12 -1.38 -12.01
N GLU A 73 -18.74 -0.78 -11.00
CA GLU A 73 -19.91 -1.35 -10.32
C GLU A 73 -21.09 -1.51 -11.30
N LEU A 74 -21.30 -0.52 -12.19
CA LEU A 74 -22.31 -0.61 -13.23
C LEU A 74 -22.01 -1.72 -14.24
N ILE A 75 -20.74 -1.89 -14.65
CA ILE A 75 -20.30 -2.97 -15.54
C ILE A 75 -20.56 -4.33 -14.89
N GLU A 76 -20.19 -4.51 -13.62
CA GLU A 76 -20.40 -5.76 -12.89
C GLU A 76 -21.89 -6.09 -12.78
N GLN A 77 -22.73 -5.11 -12.43
CA GLN A 77 -24.20 -5.29 -12.40
C GLN A 77 -24.77 -5.64 -13.77
N ALA A 78 -24.32 -4.97 -14.84
CA ALA A 78 -24.76 -5.26 -16.20
C ALA A 78 -24.38 -6.69 -16.61
N LEU A 79 -23.17 -7.15 -16.29
CA LEU A 79 -22.71 -8.51 -16.56
C LEU A 79 -23.51 -9.57 -15.78
N ILE A 80 -23.86 -9.31 -14.51
CA ILE A 80 -24.72 -10.20 -13.71
C ILE A 80 -26.11 -10.30 -14.34
N ILE A 81 -26.71 -9.17 -14.73
CA ILE A 81 -28.02 -9.15 -15.36
C ILE A 81 -27.98 -9.87 -16.71
N ALA A 82 -26.96 -9.62 -17.53
CA ALA A 82 -26.76 -10.31 -18.79
C ALA A 82 -26.69 -11.83 -18.63
N ASP A 83 -25.93 -12.32 -17.65
CA ASP A 83 -25.83 -13.75 -17.34
C ASP A 83 -27.20 -14.31 -16.93
N SER A 84 -27.88 -13.64 -15.99
CA SER A 84 -29.20 -14.07 -15.50
C SER A 84 -30.30 -14.09 -16.56
N GLN A 85 -30.21 -13.22 -17.56
CA GLN A 85 -31.18 -13.10 -18.65
C GLN A 85 -30.79 -13.92 -19.88
N GLY A 86 -29.61 -14.54 -19.91
CA GLY A 86 -29.09 -15.20 -21.10
C GLY A 86 -28.90 -14.24 -22.28
N PHE A 87 -28.34 -13.06 -22.02
CA PHE A 87 -28.11 -12.05 -23.04
C PHE A 87 -27.16 -12.56 -24.15
N PRO A 88 -27.55 -12.50 -25.44
CA PRO A 88 -26.87 -13.27 -26.48
C PRO A 88 -25.69 -12.55 -27.14
N ASP A 89 -25.62 -11.22 -27.06
CA ASP A 89 -24.61 -10.44 -27.81
C ASP A 89 -23.24 -10.51 -27.14
N LYS A 90 -22.45 -11.51 -27.55
CA LYS A 90 -21.07 -11.73 -27.11
C LYS A 90 -20.15 -10.54 -27.38
N SER A 91 -20.43 -9.69 -28.37
CA SER A 91 -19.59 -8.55 -28.71
C SER A 91 -19.72 -7.44 -27.66
N ILE A 92 -20.96 -7.18 -27.22
CA ILE A 92 -21.22 -6.23 -26.13
C ILE A 92 -20.66 -6.77 -24.80
N LEU A 93 -20.87 -8.05 -24.50
CA LEU A 93 -20.31 -8.66 -23.29
C LEU A 93 -18.78 -8.63 -23.27
N ARG A 94 -18.14 -8.89 -24.41
CA ARG A 94 -16.69 -8.74 -24.56
C ARG A 94 -16.25 -7.31 -24.28
N LEU A 95 -16.94 -6.31 -24.85
CA LEU A 95 -16.62 -4.90 -24.62
C LEU A 95 -16.69 -4.53 -23.12
N LEU A 96 -17.74 -4.97 -22.42
CA LEU A 96 -17.89 -4.75 -20.98
C LEU A 96 -16.72 -5.34 -20.18
N HIS A 97 -16.27 -6.54 -20.52
CA HIS A 97 -15.09 -7.15 -19.90
C HIS A 97 -13.78 -6.42 -20.21
N ILE A 98 -13.62 -5.87 -21.43
CA ILE A 98 -12.45 -5.04 -21.77
C ILE A 98 -12.44 -3.76 -20.94
N LEU A 99 -13.58 -3.07 -20.84
CA LEU A 99 -13.71 -1.87 -20.01
C LEU A 99 -13.42 -2.16 -18.53
N ALA A 100 -13.93 -3.28 -17.99
CA ALA A 100 -13.59 -3.72 -16.64
C ALA A 100 -12.07 -3.92 -16.46
N ALA A 101 -11.42 -4.57 -17.43
CA ALA A 101 -9.99 -4.80 -17.40
C ALA A 101 -9.18 -3.49 -17.41
N GLU A 102 -9.57 -2.52 -18.23
CA GLU A 102 -8.94 -1.19 -18.30
C GLU A 102 -9.06 -0.45 -16.96
N ILE A 103 -10.25 -0.49 -16.34
CA ILE A 103 -10.46 0.11 -15.02
C ILE A 103 -9.57 -0.57 -13.98
N HIS A 104 -9.55 -1.90 -13.90
CA HIS A 104 -8.69 -2.63 -12.98
C HIS A 104 -7.20 -2.33 -13.21
N GLN A 105 -6.74 -2.30 -14.46
CA GLN A 105 -5.37 -1.95 -14.79
C GLN A 105 -5.03 -0.51 -14.36
N SER A 106 -5.95 0.44 -14.54
CA SER A 106 -5.77 1.83 -14.11
C SER A 106 -5.60 1.96 -12.58
N ARG A 107 -6.17 1.02 -11.81
CA ARG A 107 -6.08 0.91 -10.35
C ARG A 107 -4.88 0.06 -9.87
N TRP A 108 -4.15 -0.58 -10.80
CA TRP A 108 -3.11 -1.59 -10.55
C TRP A 108 -3.62 -2.93 -10.00
N HIS A 109 -4.89 -3.28 -10.26
CA HIS A 109 -5.49 -4.57 -9.90
C HIS A 109 -5.29 -5.60 -11.01
N PHE A 110 -4.02 -5.92 -11.32
CA PHE A 110 -3.67 -6.66 -12.53
C PHE A 110 -4.27 -8.08 -12.59
N THR A 111 -4.43 -8.77 -11.46
CA THR A 111 -5.08 -10.09 -11.41
C THR A 111 -6.53 -10.01 -11.89
N TYR A 112 -7.29 -8.99 -11.46
CA TYR A 112 -8.67 -8.77 -11.94
C TYR A 112 -8.73 -8.29 -13.39
N ALA A 113 -7.75 -7.49 -13.83
CA ALA A 113 -7.63 -7.12 -15.23
C ALA A 113 -7.43 -8.36 -16.12
N ILE A 114 -6.51 -9.25 -15.77
CA ILE A 114 -6.28 -10.51 -16.49
C ILE A 114 -7.53 -11.40 -16.49
N LYS A 115 -8.21 -11.53 -15.35
CA LYS A 115 -9.46 -12.31 -15.25
C LYS A 115 -10.53 -11.77 -16.21
N SER A 116 -10.69 -10.45 -16.28
CA SER A 116 -11.64 -9.79 -17.16
C SER A 116 -11.24 -9.96 -18.64
N LEU A 117 -9.97 -9.82 -18.99
CA LEU A 117 -9.47 -10.08 -20.35
C LEU A 117 -9.64 -11.53 -20.77
N ASN A 118 -9.41 -12.50 -19.88
CA ASN A 118 -9.67 -13.91 -20.16
C ASN A 118 -11.16 -14.17 -20.45
N LYS A 119 -12.07 -13.50 -19.74
CA LYS A 119 -13.50 -13.57 -20.03
C LYS A 119 -13.84 -12.96 -21.40
N ALA A 120 -13.30 -11.78 -21.71
CA ALA A 120 -13.44 -11.17 -23.04
C ALA A 120 -12.92 -12.10 -24.16
N GLN A 121 -11.75 -12.70 -23.97
CA GLN A 121 -11.13 -13.64 -24.92
C GLN A 121 -11.99 -14.89 -25.16
N SER A 122 -12.65 -15.40 -24.11
CA SER A 122 -13.50 -16.59 -24.20
C SER A 122 -14.81 -16.36 -24.95
N LEU A 123 -15.27 -15.10 -25.01
CA LEU A 123 -16.48 -14.72 -25.75
C LEU A 123 -16.19 -14.57 -27.25
N VAL A 124 -15.12 -13.85 -27.59
CA VAL A 124 -14.63 -13.67 -28.97
C VAL A 124 -13.10 -13.61 -28.94
N PHE A 125 -12.45 -14.49 -29.70
CA PHE A 125 -11.00 -14.52 -29.77
C PHE A 125 -10.45 -13.23 -30.37
N ASP A 126 -9.49 -12.61 -29.68
CA ASP A 126 -8.72 -11.48 -30.20
C ASP A 126 -7.22 -11.66 -29.91
N SER A 127 -6.39 -11.50 -30.93
CA SER A 127 -4.94 -11.59 -30.80
C SER A 127 -4.35 -10.47 -29.94
N GLN A 128 -4.98 -9.29 -29.92
CA GLN A 128 -4.53 -8.15 -29.12
C GLN A 128 -4.78 -8.39 -27.63
N ILE A 129 -5.97 -8.87 -27.26
CA ILE A 129 -6.30 -9.26 -25.87
C ILE A 129 -5.30 -10.32 -25.37
N SER A 130 -4.93 -11.28 -26.21
CA SER A 130 -3.92 -12.30 -25.87
C SER A 130 -2.54 -11.68 -25.57
N LYS A 131 -2.12 -10.63 -26.30
CA LYS A 131 -0.89 -9.89 -26.02
C LYS A 131 -0.99 -9.11 -24.73
N ASP A 132 -2.14 -8.49 -24.45
CA ASP A 132 -2.37 -7.74 -23.22
C ASP A 132 -2.35 -8.63 -21.98
N ILE A 133 -2.97 -9.81 -22.04
CA ILE A 133 -2.90 -10.82 -20.98
C ILE A 133 -1.43 -11.19 -20.69
N LYS A 134 -0.66 -11.55 -21.72
CA LYS A 134 0.76 -11.92 -21.57
C LYS A 134 1.60 -10.79 -20.97
N ARG A 135 1.36 -9.54 -21.39
CA ARG A 135 2.03 -8.35 -20.85
C ARG A 135 1.73 -8.18 -19.36
N LEU A 136 0.47 -8.27 -18.96
CA LEU A 136 0.08 -8.13 -17.56
C LEU A 136 0.60 -9.28 -16.69
N GLN A 137 0.59 -10.52 -17.20
CA GLN A 137 1.18 -11.68 -16.51
C GLN A 137 2.68 -11.50 -16.28
N SER A 138 3.42 -11.02 -17.29
CA SER A 138 4.84 -10.71 -17.15
C SER A 138 5.10 -9.63 -16.11
N HIS A 139 4.27 -8.58 -16.08
CA HIS A 139 4.37 -7.53 -15.06
C HIS A 139 4.08 -8.06 -13.65
N LEU A 140 3.04 -8.88 -13.47
CA LEU A 140 2.74 -9.55 -12.19
C LEU A 140 3.94 -10.38 -11.70
N SER A 141 4.53 -11.18 -12.59
CA SER A 141 5.71 -11.99 -12.24
C SER A 141 6.92 -11.15 -11.79
N GLN A 142 7.05 -9.91 -12.29
CA GLN A 142 8.12 -9.00 -11.87
C GLN A 142 7.88 -8.41 -10.48
N ILE A 143 6.64 -8.12 -10.11
CA ILE A 143 6.31 -7.57 -8.78
C ILE A 143 6.15 -8.67 -7.72
N ASP A 144 5.93 -9.93 -8.14
CA ASP A 144 5.83 -11.11 -7.27
C ASP A 144 7.18 -11.75 -6.93
N GLN A 145 8.30 -11.00 -6.98
CA GLN A 145 9.63 -11.54 -6.67
C GLN A 145 9.78 -12.07 -5.23
N GLU A 146 9.02 -11.52 -4.29
CA GLU A 146 9.01 -11.94 -2.87
C GLU A 146 8.01 -13.07 -2.59
N ARG A 147 7.28 -13.52 -3.61
CA ARG A 147 6.26 -14.56 -3.48
C ARG A 147 6.89 -15.91 -3.14
N GLY A 148 6.34 -16.58 -2.13
CA GLY A 148 6.81 -17.90 -1.71
C GLY A 148 7.94 -17.88 -0.67
N LEU A 149 8.36 -16.71 -0.19
CA LEU A 149 9.27 -16.60 0.96
C LEU A 149 8.67 -17.16 2.26
N LYS A 150 7.35 -17.24 2.34
CA LYS A 150 6.61 -17.81 3.47
C LYS A 150 5.53 -18.78 2.99
N THR A 151 5.26 -19.79 3.79
CA THR A 151 4.16 -20.74 3.56
C THR A 151 2.93 -20.44 4.42
N GLN A 152 3.09 -19.57 5.43
CA GLN A 152 2.11 -19.32 6.48
C GLN A 152 1.92 -17.82 6.69
N TYR A 153 0.71 -17.42 7.01
CA TYR A 153 0.39 -16.08 7.47
C TYR A 153 0.50 -16.00 8.99
N ILE A 154 1.18 -14.97 9.49
CA ILE A 154 1.43 -14.78 10.93
C ILE A 154 0.74 -13.50 11.38
N ALA A 155 -0.37 -13.67 12.09
CA ALA A 155 -1.10 -12.60 12.76
C ALA A 155 -0.57 -12.46 14.19
N THR A 156 -0.30 -11.22 14.62
CA THR A 156 0.15 -10.90 15.98
C THR A 156 -0.76 -9.87 16.61
N LYS A 157 -2.08 -10.11 16.60
CA LYS A 157 -3.03 -9.20 17.25
C LYS A 157 -2.75 -9.14 18.76
N ASN A 158 -3.04 -8.02 19.42
CA ASN A 158 -2.92 -7.88 20.87
C ASN A 158 -1.47 -7.89 21.39
N THR A 159 -0.47 -7.76 20.51
CA THR A 159 0.94 -7.63 20.91
C THR A 159 1.38 -6.17 20.87
N GLY A 160 2.48 -5.87 21.57
CA GLY A 160 3.11 -4.55 21.52
C GLY A 160 2.25 -3.41 22.08
N PRO A 161 2.72 -2.17 21.88
CA PRO A 161 1.97 -0.96 22.21
C PRO A 161 0.78 -0.71 21.28
N ALA A 162 0.82 -1.18 20.02
CA ALA A 162 -0.26 -0.90 19.07
C ALA A 162 -1.49 -1.79 19.30
N LYS A 163 -1.36 -3.01 19.85
CA LYS A 163 -2.43 -3.96 20.22
C LYS A 163 -3.49 -4.21 19.13
N HIS A 164 -4.47 -3.32 19.00
CA HIS A 164 -5.56 -3.38 18.02
C HIS A 164 -5.79 -2.02 17.36
N LEU A 165 -6.22 -2.02 16.10
CA LEU A 165 -6.59 -0.77 15.42
C LEU A 165 -7.99 -0.29 15.85
N SER A 166 -8.23 -0.10 17.15
CA SER A 166 -9.51 0.33 17.72
C SER A 166 -9.34 1.32 18.88
N GLY A 167 -10.39 2.08 19.20
CA GLY A 167 -10.38 3.03 20.31
C GLY A 167 -9.41 4.20 20.13
N LYS A 168 -8.89 4.72 21.23
CA LYS A 168 -7.95 5.86 21.24
C LYS A 168 -6.51 5.38 21.04
N ILE A 169 -5.86 5.90 20.01
CA ILE A 169 -4.52 5.50 19.60
C ILE A 169 -3.64 6.74 19.51
N LEU A 170 -2.57 6.80 20.31
CA LEU A 170 -1.53 7.81 20.14
C LEU A 170 -0.71 7.49 18.90
N VAL A 171 -0.54 8.46 18.00
CA VAL A 171 0.40 8.35 16.88
C VAL A 171 1.54 9.33 17.11
N ALA A 172 2.69 8.80 17.51
CA ALA A 172 3.91 9.57 17.68
C ALA A 172 4.70 9.59 16.36
N TYR A 173 4.59 10.69 15.63
CA TYR A 173 5.25 10.88 14.35
C TYR A 173 6.57 11.65 14.51
N VAL A 174 7.69 10.96 14.37
CA VAL A 174 9.04 11.51 14.53
C VAL A 174 9.64 11.79 13.15
N PHE A 175 9.89 13.07 12.86
CA PHE A 175 10.72 13.46 11.73
C PHE A 175 12.19 13.32 12.10
N VAL A 176 12.88 12.34 11.52
CA VAL A 176 14.31 12.12 11.79
C VAL A 176 15.12 13.00 10.85
N ASP A 177 15.90 13.91 11.43
CA ASP A 177 16.76 14.87 10.73
C ASP A 177 18.22 14.60 11.09
N ASP A 178 18.91 13.85 10.23
CA ASP A 178 20.34 13.58 10.39
C ASP A 178 21.23 14.76 9.95
N GLY A 179 20.64 15.80 9.35
CA GLY A 179 21.32 17.00 8.89
C GLY A 179 22.20 16.79 7.65
N LEU A 180 22.22 15.59 7.05
CA LEU A 180 23.00 15.24 5.87
C LEU A 180 22.08 14.76 4.74
N SER A 181 21.63 13.51 4.85
CA SER A 181 20.80 12.83 3.85
C SER A 181 19.30 13.00 4.10
N THR A 182 18.91 13.30 5.34
CA THR A 182 17.54 13.69 5.68
C THR A 182 17.53 15.08 6.25
N ARG A 183 16.72 15.94 5.63
CA ARG A 183 16.40 17.27 6.14
C ARG A 183 14.92 17.52 5.95
N TRP A 184 14.32 18.17 6.93
CA TRP A 184 12.89 18.43 6.95
C TRP A 184 12.59 19.92 6.93
N SER A 185 12.04 20.38 5.79
CA SER A 185 11.41 21.70 5.71
C SER A 185 10.02 21.67 6.34
N ASN A 186 9.50 22.83 6.76
CA ASN A 186 8.12 22.92 7.23
C ASN A 186 7.11 22.46 6.17
N LYS A 187 7.37 22.77 4.89
CA LYS A 187 6.54 22.33 3.76
C LYS A 187 6.48 20.82 3.63
N THR A 188 7.62 20.11 3.74
CA THR A 188 7.65 18.65 3.63
C THR A 188 7.02 17.97 4.85
N LYS A 189 7.21 18.52 6.05
CA LYS A 189 6.53 18.03 7.26
C LYS A 189 5.02 18.14 7.14
N LEU A 190 4.51 19.33 6.78
CA LEU A 190 3.07 19.56 6.62
C LEU A 190 2.44 18.57 5.64
N LYS A 191 3.13 18.29 4.53
CA LYS A 191 2.66 17.30 3.55
C LYS A 191 2.64 15.88 4.09
N SER A 192 3.67 15.44 4.82
CA SER A 192 3.64 14.13 5.49
C SER A 192 2.47 14.03 6.46
N LEU A 193 2.16 15.10 7.20
CA LEU A 193 1.03 15.11 8.13
C LEU A 193 -0.33 15.10 7.40
N GLN A 194 -0.44 15.74 6.24
CA GLN A 194 -1.64 15.62 5.39
C GLN A 194 -1.82 14.18 4.87
N VAL A 195 -0.73 13.52 4.49
CA VAL A 195 -0.77 12.10 4.12
C VAL A 195 -1.19 11.23 5.30
N LEU A 196 -0.66 11.48 6.50
CA LEU A 196 -1.09 10.80 7.73
C LEU A 196 -2.59 10.94 7.97
N GLN A 197 -3.14 12.16 7.87
CA GLN A 197 -4.57 12.39 8.02
C GLN A 197 -5.39 11.64 6.98
N SER A 198 -4.95 11.62 5.71
CA SER A 198 -5.63 10.88 4.65
C SER A 198 -5.58 9.36 4.90
N THR A 199 -4.45 8.82 5.34
CA THR A 199 -4.30 7.40 5.70
C THR A 199 -5.21 7.05 6.86
N GLN A 200 -5.24 7.85 7.92
CA GLN A 200 -6.12 7.65 9.08
C GLN A 200 -7.60 7.70 8.71
N SER A 201 -7.98 8.64 7.83
CA SER A 201 -9.35 8.75 7.33
C SER A 201 -9.75 7.49 6.56
N TRP A 202 -8.87 7.00 5.70
CA TRP A 202 -9.07 5.73 4.98
C TRP A 202 -9.19 4.54 5.95
N GLN A 203 -8.34 4.45 6.99
CA GLN A 203 -8.43 3.40 8.00
C GLN A 203 -9.79 3.43 8.74
N ILE A 204 -10.25 4.62 9.14
CA ILE A 204 -11.56 4.80 9.78
C ILE A 204 -12.70 4.41 8.83
N GLU A 205 -12.61 4.75 7.54
CA GLU A 205 -13.58 4.35 6.54
C GLU A 205 -13.66 2.83 6.39
N LYS A 206 -12.51 2.14 6.27
CA LYS A 206 -12.45 0.68 6.16
C LYS A 206 -12.92 -0.02 7.43
N ALA A 207 -12.64 0.53 8.61
CA ALA A 207 -13.10 -0.01 9.89
C ALA A 207 -14.63 -0.12 9.98
N LYS A 208 -15.36 0.84 9.38
CA LYS A 208 -16.85 0.82 9.36
C LYS A 208 -17.41 -0.42 8.68
N GLN A 209 -16.72 -0.98 7.69
CA GLN A 209 -17.14 -2.19 6.99
C GLN A 209 -17.15 -3.43 7.91
N TYR A 210 -16.40 -3.35 9.02
CA TYR A 210 -16.30 -4.39 10.05
C TYR A 210 -17.08 -4.04 11.32
N ASN A 211 -17.95 -3.03 11.28
CA ASN A 211 -18.66 -2.49 12.45
C ASN A 211 -17.73 -1.99 13.57
N VAL A 212 -16.48 -1.69 13.25
CA VAL A 212 -15.54 -1.07 14.20
C VAL A 212 -15.77 0.43 14.17
N SER A 213 -16.14 0.97 15.33
CA SER A 213 -16.38 2.40 15.53
C SER A 213 -15.51 2.95 16.66
N GLY A 214 -15.44 4.27 16.80
CA GLY A 214 -14.70 4.92 17.89
C GLY A 214 -13.18 4.88 17.76
N ILE A 215 -12.64 4.63 16.56
CA ILE A 215 -11.21 4.87 16.28
C ILE A 215 -10.93 6.37 16.37
N GLU A 216 -10.06 6.77 17.28
CA GLU A 216 -9.62 8.14 17.48
C GLU A 216 -8.08 8.19 17.48
N PHE A 217 -7.50 8.91 16.53
CA PHE A 217 -6.06 9.11 16.48
C PHE A 217 -5.65 10.40 17.19
N ILE A 218 -4.80 10.27 18.22
CA ILE A 218 -4.18 11.40 18.90
C ILE A 218 -2.79 11.62 18.28
N ASN A 219 -2.70 12.53 17.31
CA ASN A 219 -1.45 12.79 16.60
C ASN A 219 -0.50 13.70 17.41
N ARG A 220 0.74 13.24 17.64
CA ARG A 220 1.83 14.02 18.24
C ARG A 220 3.03 14.00 17.31
N THR A 221 3.63 15.18 17.09
CA THR A 221 4.74 15.33 16.15
C THR A 221 6.01 15.71 16.86
N TYR A 222 7.10 15.04 16.50
CA TYR A 222 8.42 15.23 17.08
C TYR A 222 9.46 15.45 15.99
N VAL A 223 10.60 16.03 16.36
CA VAL A 223 11.73 16.16 15.45
C VAL A 223 12.99 15.72 16.18
N ALA A 224 13.51 14.56 15.79
CA ALA A 224 14.79 14.08 16.27
C ALA A 224 15.90 14.84 15.54
N ARG A 225 16.50 15.83 16.21
CA ARG A 225 17.60 16.65 15.69
C ARG A 225 18.83 16.50 16.58
N LYS A 226 19.98 16.91 16.05
CA LYS A 226 21.19 17.23 16.83
C LYS A 226 21.85 16.05 17.56
N ASN A 227 21.62 14.80 17.19
CA ASN A 227 22.43 13.70 17.70
C ASN A 227 23.63 13.42 16.76
N PRO A 228 24.89 13.68 17.19
CA PRO A 228 26.07 13.39 16.38
C PRO A 228 26.19 11.92 15.98
N LEU A 229 25.67 11.00 16.80
CA LEU A 229 25.68 9.57 16.52
C LEU A 229 24.82 9.22 15.29
N LEU A 230 23.71 9.93 15.06
CA LEU A 230 22.90 9.74 13.84
C LEU A 230 23.68 10.09 12.56
N ARG A 231 24.66 11.01 12.65
CA ARG A 231 25.58 11.31 11.55
C ARG A 231 26.67 10.25 11.40
N GLN A 232 27.19 9.74 12.52
CA GLN A 232 28.32 8.79 12.54
C GLN A 232 27.93 7.35 12.15
N LEU A 233 26.69 6.91 12.41
CA LEU A 233 26.20 5.57 12.09
C LEU A 233 26.18 5.24 10.57
N LYS A 234 26.62 6.17 9.73
CA LYS A 234 26.73 6.02 8.27
C LYS A 234 28.19 5.98 7.76
N SER A 235 29.18 5.96 8.66
CA SER A 235 30.60 6.17 8.36
C SER A 235 31.43 4.90 8.16
N ASN A 236 30.90 3.69 8.40
CA ASN A 236 31.75 2.49 8.43
C ASN A 236 31.74 1.69 7.12
N LYS A 237 32.26 2.33 6.06
CA LYS A 237 33.11 1.68 5.05
C LYS A 237 34.45 2.40 5.05
N ILE A 238 35.29 2.02 6.02
CA ILE A 238 36.72 2.34 6.03
C ILE A 238 37.33 1.57 4.85
N ASN A 239 38.01 2.26 3.93
CA ASN A 239 38.73 1.73 2.73
C ASN A 239 38.01 1.76 1.37
N SER A 240 37.27 2.81 1.03
CA SER A 240 37.08 3.16 -0.39
C SER A 240 37.05 4.67 -0.61
N PRO A 241 37.95 5.24 -1.43
CA PRO A 241 38.04 6.69 -1.69
C PRO A 241 36.87 7.26 -2.52
N ARG A 242 35.80 6.48 -2.71
CA ARG A 242 34.53 6.86 -3.35
C ARG A 242 33.31 6.40 -2.54
N SER A 243 33.43 6.16 -1.23
CA SER A 243 32.31 5.63 -0.45
C SER A 243 31.18 6.67 -0.28
N SER A 244 30.08 6.43 -0.98
CA SER A 244 28.79 7.02 -0.64
C SER A 244 28.48 6.67 0.82
N VAL A 245 28.22 7.68 1.65
CA VAL A 245 27.73 7.52 3.02
C VAL A 245 26.48 6.61 2.99
N GLU A 246 26.62 5.35 3.40
CA GLU A 246 25.53 4.37 3.38
C GLU A 246 24.55 4.73 4.51
N THR A 247 23.40 5.26 4.12
CA THR A 247 22.30 5.56 5.05
C THR A 247 21.68 4.27 5.57
N VAL A 248 21.39 4.20 6.88
CA VAL A 248 20.63 3.08 7.48
C VAL A 248 19.37 2.85 6.65
N SER A 249 19.15 1.62 6.23
CA SER A 249 18.04 1.20 5.36
C SER A 249 17.52 -0.18 5.77
N PHE A 250 16.48 -0.67 5.09
CA PHE A 250 15.97 -2.04 5.27
C PHE A 250 17.05 -3.13 5.10
N LYS A 251 18.11 -2.86 4.31
CA LYS A 251 19.22 -3.83 4.08
C LYS A 251 20.31 -3.77 5.16
N SER A 252 20.25 -2.78 6.06
CA SER A 252 21.23 -2.65 7.14
C SER A 252 21.06 -3.78 8.16
N SER A 253 22.13 -4.09 8.88
CA SER A 253 22.05 -5.10 9.95
C SER A 253 21.11 -4.65 11.08
N ASN A 254 20.49 -5.61 11.77
CA ASN A 254 19.65 -5.33 12.94
C ASN A 254 20.38 -4.49 13.98
N LYS A 255 21.69 -4.72 14.18
CA LYS A 255 22.51 -3.91 15.09
C LYS A 255 22.56 -2.44 14.66
N ALA A 256 22.78 -2.15 13.37
CA ALA A 256 22.83 -0.78 12.85
C ALA A 256 21.46 -0.09 12.93
N ILE A 257 20.38 -0.80 12.59
CA ILE A 257 19.01 -0.29 12.73
C ILE A 257 18.71 0.04 14.19
N ASN A 258 19.02 -0.87 15.12
CA ASN A 258 18.77 -0.67 16.55
C ASN A 258 19.57 0.52 17.09
N GLN A 259 20.85 0.65 16.74
CA GLN A 259 21.65 1.80 17.13
C GLN A 259 21.09 3.13 16.61
N PHE A 260 20.56 3.12 15.38
CA PHE A 260 19.91 4.30 14.78
C PHE A 260 18.63 4.69 15.53
N VAL A 261 17.78 3.71 15.85
CA VAL A 261 16.55 3.93 16.61
C VAL A 261 16.85 4.43 18.02
N ILE A 262 17.77 3.77 18.74
CA ILE A 262 18.22 4.22 20.08
C ILE A 262 18.76 5.65 20.02
N SER A 263 19.60 5.96 19.03
CA SER A 263 20.13 7.32 18.86
C SER A 263 19.02 8.34 18.57
N THR A 264 17.97 7.92 17.84
CA THR A 264 16.79 8.75 17.58
C THR A 264 16.02 9.00 18.88
N MET A 265 15.75 7.96 19.68
CA MET A 265 15.06 8.08 20.97
C MET A 265 15.84 8.95 21.97
N ASN A 266 17.16 8.75 22.05
CA ASN A 266 18.03 9.57 22.89
C ASN A 266 17.95 11.06 22.55
N SER A 267 17.79 11.40 21.27
CA SER A 267 17.61 12.80 20.84
C SER A 267 16.28 13.42 21.27
N LEU A 268 15.30 12.57 21.61
CA LEU A 268 14.00 12.94 22.14
C LEU A 268 13.95 12.85 23.68
N GLY A 269 15.07 12.53 24.33
CA GLY A 269 15.17 12.43 25.79
C GLY A 269 14.71 11.10 26.39
N ALA A 270 14.62 10.03 25.59
CA ALA A 270 14.28 8.68 26.04
C ALA A 270 15.40 7.69 25.72
N LYS A 271 15.61 6.67 26.55
CA LYS A 271 16.65 5.65 26.35
C LYS A 271 16.35 4.74 25.16
N ASP A 272 15.08 4.42 24.96
CA ASP A 272 14.60 3.51 23.92
C ASP A 272 13.14 3.82 23.52
N VAL A 273 12.61 2.99 22.61
CA VAL A 273 11.23 3.12 22.10
C VAL A 273 10.20 2.90 23.20
N ASN A 274 10.47 1.97 24.12
CA ASN A 274 9.56 1.62 25.20
C ASN A 274 9.38 2.78 26.18
N GLU A 275 10.47 3.34 26.68
CA GLU A 275 10.42 4.50 27.60
C GLU A 275 9.73 5.69 26.94
N PHE A 276 10.03 5.95 25.66
CA PHE A 276 9.39 7.01 24.89
C PHE A 276 7.87 6.82 24.79
N LEU A 277 7.42 5.64 24.34
CA LEU A 277 6.00 5.37 24.15
C LEU A 277 5.23 5.32 25.45
N LEU A 278 5.75 4.68 26.51
CA LEU A 278 5.08 4.64 27.82
C LEU A 278 4.88 6.05 28.39
N THR A 279 5.91 6.90 28.29
CA THR A 279 5.85 8.28 28.74
C THR A 279 4.77 9.06 27.98
N GLU A 280 4.73 8.95 26.66
CA GLU A 280 3.76 9.67 25.84
C GLU A 280 2.34 9.12 25.98
N MET A 281 2.18 7.80 26.13
CA MET A 281 0.89 7.17 26.41
C MET A 281 0.32 7.65 27.75
N GLN A 282 1.15 7.73 28.80
CA GLN A 282 0.74 8.23 30.11
C GLN A 282 0.32 9.71 30.03
N LYS A 283 1.12 10.57 29.38
CA LYS A 283 0.79 12.00 29.19
C LYS A 283 -0.53 12.22 28.44
N ASN A 284 -0.82 11.38 27.45
CA ASN A 284 -2.02 11.50 26.63
C ASN A 284 -3.18 10.62 27.11
N GLN A 285 -3.02 9.92 28.24
CA GLN A 285 -4.03 9.06 28.87
C GLN A 285 -4.62 8.02 27.90
N VAL A 286 -3.75 7.34 27.15
CA VAL A 286 -4.12 6.26 26.21
C VAL A 286 -3.43 4.96 26.54
N THR A 287 -3.98 3.86 26.06
CA THR A 287 -3.47 2.49 26.29
C THR A 287 -2.85 1.86 25.05
N GLN A 288 -2.85 2.57 23.91
CA GLN A 288 -2.29 2.12 22.65
C GLN A 288 -1.52 3.24 21.96
N ALA A 289 -0.40 2.89 21.31
CA ALA A 289 0.40 3.84 20.55
C ALA A 289 1.11 3.22 19.34
N VAL A 290 1.33 4.06 18.34
CA VAL A 290 2.14 3.77 17.15
C VAL A 290 3.27 4.79 17.06
N LEU A 291 4.50 4.30 16.94
CA LEU A 291 5.68 5.12 16.64
C LEU A 291 5.98 5.08 15.14
N ILE A 292 6.05 6.25 14.50
CA ILE A 292 6.48 6.39 13.11
C ILE A 292 7.79 7.18 13.09
N LEU A 293 8.87 6.55 12.63
CA LEU A 293 10.16 7.18 12.40
C LEU A 293 10.30 7.48 10.90
N HIS A 294 10.19 8.75 10.51
CA HIS A 294 10.25 9.14 9.10
C HIS A 294 11.61 9.70 8.70
N THR A 295 12.32 8.96 7.86
CA THR A 295 13.53 9.39 7.15
C THR A 295 13.20 9.74 5.69
N ASN A 296 13.59 10.91 5.22
CA ASN A 296 13.26 11.42 3.88
C ASN A 296 14.24 10.92 2.78
N GLN A 297 14.41 9.60 2.60
CA GLN A 297 15.54 9.00 1.86
C GLN A 297 15.23 8.19 0.59
N ASP A 298 13.96 8.02 0.20
CA ASP A 298 13.55 7.25 -0.99
C ASP A 298 14.05 5.79 -0.94
N GLN A 299 14.00 5.19 0.24
CA GLN A 299 14.35 3.79 0.50
C GLN A 299 13.10 2.98 0.81
N ARG A 300 13.24 1.65 0.82
CA ARG A 300 12.17 0.75 1.27
C ARG A 300 11.83 1.01 2.74
N SER A 301 10.56 1.27 3.01
CA SER A 301 10.02 1.34 4.37
C SER A 301 9.83 -0.06 4.95
N PHE A 302 9.77 -0.16 6.27
CA PHE A 302 9.50 -1.42 6.98
C PHE A 302 8.94 -1.14 8.36
N ALA A 303 8.33 -2.15 8.97
CA ALA A 303 7.91 -2.12 10.36
C ALA A 303 8.69 -3.15 11.18
N ARG A 304 9.03 -2.78 12.41
CA ARG A 304 9.42 -3.73 13.44
C ARG A 304 8.21 -3.97 14.31
N ARG A 305 7.65 -5.18 14.23
CA ARG A 305 6.46 -5.61 14.96
C ARG A 305 6.80 -6.55 16.10
N CYS A 306 5.99 -6.52 17.15
CA CYS A 306 6.09 -7.47 18.26
C CYS A 306 5.36 -8.77 17.93
N GLY A 307 6.02 -9.92 18.14
CA GLY A 307 5.37 -11.25 18.10
C GLY A 307 4.98 -11.73 19.49
N TYR A 308 4.23 -12.83 19.60
CA TYR A 308 4.03 -13.49 20.87
C TYR A 308 5.35 -14.15 21.31
N THR A 309 5.73 -13.93 22.55
CA THR A 309 7.03 -14.39 23.10
C THR A 309 6.86 -15.38 24.24
N HIS A 310 5.65 -15.47 24.79
CA HIS A 310 5.32 -16.27 25.96
C HIS A 310 3.95 -16.91 25.79
N GLN A 311 3.71 -17.97 26.56
CA GLN A 311 2.42 -18.65 26.68
C GLN A 311 2.10 -18.88 28.15
N ARG A 312 0.83 -18.79 28.53
CA ARG A 312 0.34 -19.16 29.86
C ARG A 312 -0.96 -19.94 29.75
N GLN A 313 -1.23 -20.79 30.73
CA GLN A 313 -2.51 -21.48 30.83
C GLN A 313 -3.47 -20.59 31.63
N ILE A 314 -4.63 -20.28 31.06
CA ILE A 314 -5.72 -19.55 31.72
C ILE A 314 -6.94 -20.45 31.82
N GLN A 315 -7.81 -20.20 32.79
CA GLN A 315 -9.07 -20.93 32.94
C GLN A 315 -10.22 -20.04 32.48
N VAL A 316 -10.90 -20.42 31.40
CA VAL A 316 -12.06 -19.72 30.85
C VAL A 316 -13.25 -20.66 30.92
N ASN A 317 -14.28 -20.29 31.69
CA ASN A 317 -15.49 -21.10 31.89
C ASN A 317 -15.20 -22.56 32.32
N GLY A 318 -14.17 -22.76 33.16
CA GLY A 318 -13.78 -24.08 33.65
C GLY A 318 -12.85 -24.87 32.71
N VAL A 319 -12.61 -24.39 31.50
CA VAL A 319 -11.70 -25.01 30.52
C VAL A 319 -10.32 -24.36 30.60
N ILE A 320 -9.26 -25.18 30.59
CA ILE A 320 -7.88 -24.69 30.51
C ILE A 320 -7.58 -24.33 29.05
N GLU A 321 -7.28 -23.07 28.80
CA GLU A 321 -6.90 -22.53 27.50
C GLU A 321 -5.47 -22.01 27.53
N THR A 322 -4.75 -22.13 26.42
CA THR A 322 -3.41 -21.54 26.27
C THR A 322 -3.55 -20.12 25.70
N GLU A 323 -3.15 -19.13 26.47
CA GLU A 323 -3.07 -17.73 26.06
C GLU A 323 -1.63 -17.38 25.66
N PHE A 324 -1.48 -16.82 24.46
CA PHE A 324 -0.22 -16.27 23.98
C PHE A 324 -0.14 -14.78 24.31
N PHE A 325 1.00 -14.32 24.83
CA PHE A 325 1.21 -12.91 25.13
C PHE A 325 2.62 -12.44 24.75
N SER A 326 2.80 -11.12 24.69
CA SER A 326 4.07 -10.48 24.36
C SER A 326 4.47 -9.45 25.40
N ASN A 327 5.73 -9.52 25.85
CA ASN A 327 6.37 -8.46 26.63
C ASN A 327 7.19 -7.50 25.76
N CYS A 328 7.12 -7.66 24.44
CA CYS A 328 7.80 -6.78 23.50
C CYS A 328 7.12 -5.41 23.48
N THR A 329 7.94 -4.37 23.54
CA THR A 329 7.50 -2.97 23.53
C THR A 329 8.29 -2.12 22.51
N ASP A 330 9.25 -2.74 21.83
CA ASP A 330 10.10 -2.14 20.80
C ASP A 330 9.47 -2.34 19.40
N GLU A 331 8.36 -1.65 19.19
CA GLU A 331 7.55 -1.69 17.97
C GLU A 331 7.48 -0.30 17.33
N TYR A 332 7.76 -0.24 16.03
CA TYR A 332 7.76 1.01 15.28
C TYR A 332 7.68 0.80 13.78
N VAL A 333 7.23 1.83 13.09
CA VAL A 333 7.32 1.98 11.65
C VAL A 333 8.57 2.78 11.31
N MET A 334 9.42 2.27 10.42
CA MET A 334 10.49 3.00 9.77
C MET A 334 10.04 3.42 8.37
N LEU A 335 9.48 4.62 8.28
CA LEU A 335 9.03 5.19 7.02
C LEU A 335 10.22 5.85 6.32
N MET A 336 10.57 5.41 5.12
CA MET A 336 11.76 5.90 4.40
C MET A 336 11.43 6.59 3.07
N GLU A 337 10.13 6.73 2.78
CA GLU A 337 9.64 7.32 1.54
C GLU A 337 9.95 8.82 1.46
N LYS A 338 10.54 9.24 0.33
CA LYS A 338 10.88 10.64 0.13
C LYS A 338 9.66 11.44 -0.29
N VAL A 339 9.45 12.57 0.38
CA VAL A 339 8.36 13.52 0.11
C VAL A 339 8.65 14.25 -1.21
N LYS A 340 8.15 13.72 -2.33
CA LYS A 340 8.36 14.24 -3.69
C LYS A 340 7.09 14.86 -4.28
N ARG A 341 7.24 15.92 -5.06
CA ARG A 341 6.13 16.50 -5.84
C ARG A 341 5.57 15.41 -6.76
N ASN A 342 4.25 15.20 -6.70
CA ASN A 342 3.48 14.26 -7.53
C ASN A 342 3.69 12.76 -7.29
N ARG A 343 4.35 12.35 -6.20
CA ARG A 343 4.47 10.92 -5.80
C ARG A 343 3.93 10.68 -4.40
N TRP A 344 2.74 11.20 -4.15
CA TRP A 344 2.09 11.14 -2.84
C TRP A 344 1.45 9.78 -2.62
N ASP A 345 0.90 9.18 -3.66
CA ASP A 345 0.35 7.83 -3.71
C ASP A 345 1.26 6.79 -3.02
N LYS A 346 2.56 6.81 -3.33
CA LYS A 346 3.52 5.88 -2.72
C LYS A 346 3.65 6.09 -1.20
N LEU A 347 3.67 7.34 -0.75
CA LEU A 347 3.75 7.66 0.68
C LEU A 347 2.46 7.26 1.41
N HIS A 348 1.28 7.50 0.82
CA HIS A 348 0.00 7.07 1.39
C HIS A 348 -0.01 5.55 1.57
N TYR A 349 0.35 4.81 0.53
CA TYR A 349 0.38 3.35 0.56
C TYR A 349 1.39 2.82 1.57
N ALA A 350 2.66 3.23 1.48
CA ALA A 350 3.69 2.77 2.40
C ALA A 350 3.30 3.07 3.85
N GLN A 351 2.85 4.28 4.14
CA GLN A 351 2.45 4.61 5.50
C GLN A 351 1.24 3.80 5.98
N ALA A 352 0.23 3.56 5.14
CA ALA A 352 -0.90 2.72 5.50
C ALA A 352 -0.46 1.27 5.75
N HIS A 353 0.32 0.70 4.83
CA HIS A 353 0.84 -0.67 4.86
C HIS A 353 1.71 -0.91 6.09
N GLU A 354 2.73 -0.08 6.32
CA GLU A 354 3.64 -0.27 7.45
C GLU A 354 2.94 -0.10 8.81
N VAL A 355 1.96 0.80 8.91
CA VAL A 355 1.18 0.95 10.14
C VAL A 355 0.34 -0.30 10.41
N MET A 356 -0.17 -1.00 9.39
CA MET A 356 -0.90 -2.25 9.63
C MET A 356 -0.02 -3.35 10.22
N HIS A 357 1.27 -3.37 9.91
CA HIS A 357 2.19 -4.34 10.49
C HIS A 357 2.33 -4.24 12.00
N VAL A 358 2.36 -3.01 12.55
CA VAL A 358 2.47 -2.83 14.00
C VAL A 358 1.19 -3.25 14.73
N PHE A 359 0.03 -3.22 14.06
CA PHE A 359 -1.19 -3.81 14.61
C PHE A 359 -1.29 -5.34 14.42
N GLY A 360 -0.28 -5.96 13.80
CA GLY A 360 -0.13 -7.41 13.74
C GLY A 360 -0.34 -8.06 12.38
N ALA A 361 -0.63 -7.28 11.33
CA ALA A 361 -0.73 -7.80 9.98
C ALA A 361 0.63 -8.28 9.44
N ALA A 362 0.65 -9.37 8.68
CA ALA A 362 1.81 -9.81 7.89
C ALA A 362 1.63 -9.48 6.42
N ASP A 363 2.74 -9.44 5.67
CA ASP A 363 2.72 -9.41 4.21
C ASP A 363 2.08 -10.67 3.64
N LEU A 364 0.97 -10.51 2.93
CA LEU A 364 0.34 -11.57 2.15
C LEU A 364 1.17 -11.88 0.90
N TYR A 365 1.86 -10.88 0.35
CA TYR A 365 2.60 -11.07 -0.90
C TYR A 365 3.77 -12.05 -0.79
N ASN A 366 4.20 -12.36 0.43
CA ASN A 366 5.22 -13.38 0.70
C ASN A 366 4.71 -14.82 0.59
N ILE A 367 3.39 -15.03 0.52
CA ILE A 367 2.76 -16.36 0.52
C ILE A 367 2.36 -16.75 -0.89
N LYS A 368 2.85 -17.91 -1.36
CA LYS A 368 2.62 -18.40 -2.72
C LYS A 368 1.12 -18.50 -3.07
N ASN A 369 0.33 -19.09 -2.19
CA ASN A 369 -1.10 -19.31 -2.40
C ASN A 369 -1.95 -18.03 -2.19
N ALA A 370 -1.33 -16.88 -1.90
CA ALA A 370 -2.04 -15.61 -1.75
C ALA A 370 -2.15 -14.80 -3.05
N ASN A 371 -1.66 -15.31 -4.19
CA ASN A 371 -1.64 -14.61 -5.47
C ASN A 371 -3.05 -14.20 -5.97
N ASP A 372 -4.04 -15.09 -5.81
CA ASP A 372 -5.43 -14.85 -6.21
C ASP A 372 -6.37 -14.65 -5.01
N TYR A 373 -5.82 -14.70 -3.79
CA TYR A 373 -6.55 -14.47 -2.55
C TYR A 373 -6.36 -13.03 -2.10
N ALA A 374 -7.45 -12.34 -1.75
CA ALA A 374 -7.38 -10.98 -1.20
C ALA A 374 -6.56 -10.02 -2.09
N VAL A 375 -6.88 -9.99 -3.40
CA VAL A 375 -6.10 -9.29 -4.44
C VAL A 375 -5.99 -7.78 -4.18
N THR A 376 -7.01 -7.15 -3.60
CA THR A 376 -7.02 -5.70 -3.31
C THR A 376 -6.54 -5.37 -1.90
N ASP A 377 -6.16 -6.37 -1.10
CA ASP A 377 -5.71 -6.15 0.27
C ASP A 377 -4.43 -5.33 0.30
N ILE A 378 -4.38 -4.35 1.20
CA ILE A 378 -3.20 -3.50 1.43
C ILE A 378 -1.95 -4.32 1.75
N MET A 379 -2.09 -5.54 2.29
CA MET A 379 -0.97 -6.42 2.63
C MET A 379 -0.54 -7.34 1.47
N ASN A 380 -1.26 -7.34 0.34
CA ASN A 380 -0.96 -8.17 -0.83
C ASN A 380 -0.43 -7.34 -2.00
N TYR A 381 -1.29 -6.65 -2.74
CA TYR A 381 -0.88 -5.87 -3.91
C TYR A 381 -1.08 -4.38 -3.72
N GLN A 382 -0.08 -3.61 -4.15
CA GLN A 382 -0.18 -2.17 -4.14
C GLN A 382 -1.22 -1.68 -5.16
N SER A 383 -2.16 -0.85 -4.69
CA SER A 383 -3.04 -0.10 -5.56
C SER A 383 -2.45 1.27 -5.90
N LYS A 384 -2.79 1.80 -7.07
CA LYS A 384 -2.32 3.13 -7.52
C LYS A 384 -2.72 4.26 -6.57
N GLN A 385 -3.89 4.14 -5.97
CA GLN A 385 -4.39 5.06 -4.95
C GLN A 385 -4.84 4.24 -3.74
N LEU A 386 -4.60 4.77 -2.54
CA LEU A 386 -4.95 4.08 -1.30
C LEU A 386 -6.45 3.75 -1.22
N GLN A 387 -7.31 4.61 -1.79
CA GLN A 387 -8.76 4.40 -1.83
C GLN A 387 -9.18 3.15 -2.61
N ASN A 388 -8.33 2.68 -3.52
CA ASN A 388 -8.56 1.45 -4.29
C ASN A 388 -8.01 0.20 -3.59
N SER A 389 -7.30 0.35 -2.47
CA SER A 389 -6.92 -0.75 -1.58
C SER A 389 -8.03 -1.04 -0.59
N ASP A 390 -8.10 -2.30 -0.17
CA ASP A 390 -9.01 -2.82 0.84
C ASP A 390 -8.27 -3.33 2.07
N ILE A 391 -9.04 -3.49 3.14
CA ILE A 391 -8.69 -4.38 4.25
C ILE A 391 -9.63 -5.56 4.08
N THR A 392 -9.09 -6.72 3.68
CA THR A 392 -9.88 -7.95 3.52
C THR A 392 -9.93 -8.69 4.85
N PRO A 393 -10.78 -9.73 5.00
CA PRO A 393 -10.98 -10.42 6.27
C PRO A 393 -9.69 -10.91 6.95
N ILE A 394 -8.65 -11.29 6.20
CA ILE A 394 -7.37 -11.73 6.78
C ILE A 394 -6.61 -10.62 7.50
N THR A 395 -6.55 -9.44 6.89
CA THR A 395 -5.89 -8.28 7.49
C THR A 395 -6.75 -7.72 8.61
N ALA A 396 -8.08 -7.67 8.44
CA ALA A 396 -9.02 -7.29 9.50
C ALA A 396 -8.88 -8.19 10.75
N TYR A 397 -8.76 -9.50 10.55
CA TYR A 397 -8.51 -10.43 11.65
C TYR A 397 -7.15 -10.16 12.33
N ALA A 398 -6.11 -9.93 11.54
CA ALA A 398 -4.76 -9.71 12.07
C ALA A 398 -4.59 -8.41 12.87
N ILE A 399 -5.36 -7.37 12.55
CA ILE A 399 -5.35 -6.06 13.25
C ILE A 399 -6.44 -5.94 14.32
N GLY A 400 -7.21 -7.02 14.56
CA GLY A 400 -8.22 -7.09 15.60
C GLY A 400 -9.53 -6.36 15.30
N TRP A 401 -9.92 -6.25 14.03
CA TRP A 401 -11.25 -5.75 13.63
C TRP A 401 -12.32 -6.83 13.56
N GLN A 402 -11.92 -8.09 13.46
CA GLN A 402 -12.82 -9.23 13.57
C GLN A 402 -12.16 -10.35 14.37
N GLU A 403 -12.96 -11.07 15.16
CA GLU A 403 -12.45 -12.21 15.93
C GLU A 403 -12.40 -13.49 15.11
N ALA A 404 -13.35 -13.66 14.17
CA ALA A 404 -13.42 -14.85 13.35
C ALA A 404 -12.21 -14.94 12.42
N LYS A 405 -11.44 -16.02 12.57
CA LYS A 405 -10.37 -16.39 11.66
C LYS A 405 -10.97 -16.70 10.27
N PRO A 406 -10.52 -16.02 9.20
CA PRO A 406 -11.11 -16.23 7.89
C PRO A 406 -10.63 -17.53 7.25
N ASN A 407 -11.40 -18.02 6.28
CA ASN A 407 -10.95 -19.09 5.40
C ASN A 407 -9.90 -18.55 4.42
N ALA A 408 -8.78 -19.25 4.30
CA ALA A 408 -7.67 -18.91 3.42
C ALA A 408 -7.03 -20.17 2.82
N PRO A 409 -6.45 -20.11 1.61
CA PRO A 409 -5.79 -21.24 0.95
C PRO A 409 -4.38 -21.55 1.53
N PHE A 410 -4.14 -21.15 2.78
CA PHE A 410 -2.89 -21.32 3.50
C PHE A 410 -3.16 -21.23 5.01
N THR A 411 -2.22 -21.74 5.81
CA THR A 411 -2.34 -21.70 7.27
C THR A 411 -2.16 -20.28 7.79
N ILE A 412 -3.11 -19.85 8.61
CA ILE A 412 -3.02 -18.64 9.44
C ILE A 412 -2.63 -19.07 10.86
N LEU A 413 -1.60 -18.45 11.43
CA LEU A 413 -1.11 -18.68 12.79
C LEU A 413 -1.18 -17.40 13.61
N GLU A 414 -1.53 -17.54 14.88
CA GLU A 414 -1.40 -16.49 15.90
C GLU A 414 -0.10 -16.75 16.68
N ARG A 415 1.01 -16.10 16.31
CA ARG A 415 2.33 -16.30 16.94
C ARG A 415 3.29 -15.12 16.76
#